data_AF-A0A1V5JMQ6-F1
#
_entry.id   AF-A0A1V5JMQ6-F1
#
_cell.length_a   1.000
_cell.length_b   1.000
_cell.length_c   1.000
_cell.angle_alpha   90.00
_cell.angle_beta   90.00
_cell.angle_gamma   90.00
#
_symmetry.space_group_name_H-M   'P 1'
#
loop_
_entity.id
_entity.type
_entity.pdbx_description
1 polymer ?
#
loop_
_entity_poly.entity_id
_entity_poly.type
_entity_poly.pdbx_seq_one_letter_code
_entity_poly.pdbx_strand_id
1 'polypeptide(L)'
;MNELGFELEEFGPTTLALRSLPAGLSADQARSALTGLIHEFMEGEIRKNRLTDDLLASLACHMSVKAGHDLTETEQLNLIKDLEACGAPQTCPHGRPLYRRISIEEIERWLSRRN
;
A
#
# COMPACT_ATOMS: atom_id res chain seq x y z
N MET A 1 4.47 -3.11 -16.88
CA MET A 1 5.62 -2.73 -16.03
C MET A 1 6.18 -1.37 -16.45
N ASN A 2 6.57 -1.15 -17.71
CA ASN A 2 6.99 0.19 -18.18
C ASN A 2 5.94 1.28 -17.94
N GLU A 3 4.65 0.98 -18.15
CA GLU A 3 3.54 1.92 -17.87
C GLU A 3 3.42 2.29 -16.38
N LEU A 4 3.93 1.43 -15.50
CA LEU A 4 3.99 1.68 -14.06
C LEU A 4 5.32 2.30 -13.64
N GLY A 5 6.16 2.73 -14.59
CA GLY A 5 7.47 3.36 -14.31
C GLY A 5 8.57 2.39 -13.91
N PHE A 6 8.38 1.08 -14.04
CA PHE A 6 9.43 0.08 -13.81
C PHE A 6 10.01 -0.41 -15.14
N GLU A 7 11.33 -0.27 -15.30
CA GLU A 7 12.07 -0.84 -16.42
C GLU A 7 13.00 -1.93 -15.89
N LEU A 8 12.75 -3.17 -16.34
CA LEU A 8 13.53 -4.34 -15.99
C LEU A 8 14.26 -4.84 -17.23
N GLU A 9 15.55 -5.13 -17.07
CA GLU A 9 16.40 -5.70 -18.11
C GLU A 9 16.94 -7.05 -17.64
N GLU A 10 17.02 -8.03 -18.54
CA GLU A 10 17.66 -9.30 -18.24
C GLU A 10 19.16 -9.11 -17.97
N PHE A 11 19.65 -9.70 -16.87
CA PHE A 11 21.06 -9.61 -16.47
C PHE A 11 21.62 -11.01 -16.18
N GLY A 12 21.60 -11.87 -17.19
CA GLY A 12 21.97 -13.28 -17.07
C GLY A 12 20.77 -14.18 -16.72
N PRO A 13 21.00 -15.47 -16.42
CA PRO A 13 19.95 -16.48 -16.46
C PRO A 13 18.92 -16.40 -15.32
N THR A 14 19.26 -15.77 -14.19
CA THR A 14 18.40 -15.74 -12.99
C THR A 14 18.32 -14.37 -12.35
N THR A 15 18.72 -13.32 -13.08
CA THR A 15 18.85 -11.97 -12.52
C THR A 15 18.22 -10.95 -13.45
N LEU A 16 17.48 -10.02 -12.86
CA LEU A 16 16.91 -8.86 -13.55
C LEU A 16 17.56 -7.59 -12.98
N ALA A 17 17.98 -6.69 -13.85
CA ALA A 17 18.44 -5.36 -13.50
C ALA A 17 17.26 -4.37 -13.53
N LEU A 18 17.05 -3.64 -12.42
CA LEU A 18 16.09 -2.55 -12.36
C LEU A 18 16.75 -1.25 -12.85
N ARG A 19 16.37 -0.77 -14.03
CA ARG A 19 16.94 0.43 -14.68
C ARG A 19 16.23 1.71 -14.29
N SER A 20 14.92 1.64 -14.09
CA SER A 20 14.10 2.76 -13.65
C SER A 20 12.97 2.29 -12.73
N LEU A 21 12.52 3.21 -11.87
CA LEU A 21 11.43 3.01 -10.92
C LEU A 21 10.63 4.32 -10.80
N PRO A 22 9.36 4.29 -10.33
CA PRO A 22 8.56 5.48 -10.12
C PRO A 22 9.21 6.49 -9.18
N ALA A 23 9.06 7.77 -9.49
CA ALA A 23 9.51 8.84 -8.62
C ALA A 23 8.84 8.72 -7.23
N GLY A 24 9.64 8.87 -6.17
CA GLY A 24 9.17 8.76 -4.78
C GLY A 24 9.22 7.34 -4.19
N LEU A 25 9.53 6.32 -4.99
CA LEU A 25 9.77 4.96 -4.49
C LEU A 25 11.26 4.75 -4.22
N SER A 26 11.62 4.18 -3.06
CA SER A 26 13.00 3.78 -2.80
C SER A 26 13.35 2.47 -3.51
N ALA A 27 14.65 2.26 -3.81
CA ALA A 27 15.11 1.01 -4.43
C ALA A 27 14.78 -0.22 -3.57
N ASP A 28 14.82 -0.10 -2.24
CA ASP A 28 14.46 -1.20 -1.34
C ASP A 28 12.96 -1.51 -1.38
N GLN A 29 12.09 -0.49 -1.41
CA GLN A 29 10.65 -0.68 -1.54
C GLN A 29 10.31 -1.33 -2.89
N ALA A 30 10.93 -0.86 -3.97
CA ALA A 30 10.80 -1.44 -5.31
C ALA A 30 11.21 -2.92 -5.32
N ARG A 31 12.38 -3.25 -4.78
CA ARG A 31 12.88 -4.63 -4.70
C ARG A 31 11.91 -5.52 -3.93
N SER A 32 11.45 -5.10 -2.75
CA SER A 32 10.54 -5.88 -1.93
C SER A 32 9.20 -6.13 -2.63
N ALA A 33 8.59 -5.11 -3.22
CA ALA A 33 7.32 -5.25 -3.92
C ALA A 33 7.43 -6.17 -5.15
N LEU A 34 8.49 -6.00 -5.96
CA LEU A 34 8.72 -6.84 -7.14
C LEU A 34 9.00 -8.29 -6.76
N THR A 35 9.78 -8.52 -5.70
CA THR A 35 10.10 -9.88 -5.24
C THR A 35 8.86 -10.58 -4.70
N GLY A 36 8.02 -9.87 -3.92
CA GLY A 36 6.73 -10.39 -3.44
C GLY A 36 5.81 -10.77 -4.61
N LEU A 37 5.67 -9.87 -5.60
CA LEU A 37 4.85 -10.12 -6.79
C LEU A 37 5.33 -11.35 -7.58
N ILE A 38 6.64 -11.49 -7.78
CA ILE A 38 7.22 -12.64 -8.49
C ILE A 38 6.91 -13.94 -7.74
N HIS A 39 7.03 -13.94 -6.42
CA HIS A 39 6.70 -15.11 -5.59
C HIS A 39 5.22 -15.49 -5.72
N GLU A 40 4.30 -14.54 -5.53
CA GLU A 40 2.85 -14.74 -5.65
C GLU A 40 2.45 -15.22 -7.06
N PHE A 41 3.13 -14.70 -8.10
CA PHE A 41 2.95 -15.17 -9.48
C PHE A 41 3.43 -16.61 -9.69
N MET A 42 4.58 -16.98 -9.13
CA MET A 42 5.12 -18.34 -9.22
C MET A 42 4.26 -19.37 -8.48
N GLU A 43 3.63 -18.97 -7.37
CA GLU A 43 2.69 -19.82 -6.62
C GLU A 43 1.32 -19.94 -7.29
N GLY A 44 1.07 -19.19 -8.38
CA GLY A 44 -0.17 -19.23 -9.13
C GLY A 44 -1.32 -18.45 -8.47
N GLU A 45 -1.02 -17.65 -7.44
CA GLU A 45 -1.99 -16.82 -6.74
C GLU A 45 -2.43 -15.63 -7.60
N ILE A 46 -1.56 -15.16 -8.50
CA ILE A 46 -1.81 -14.06 -9.42
C ILE A 46 -2.10 -14.54 -10.83
N ARG A 47 -3.25 -14.11 -11.38
CA ARG A 47 -3.54 -14.26 -12.81
C ARG A 47 -2.93 -13.11 -13.59
N LYS A 48 -2.48 -13.40 -14.83
CA LYS A 48 -1.82 -12.42 -15.72
C LYS A 48 -2.62 -11.13 -15.95
N ASN A 49 -3.95 -11.17 -15.82
CA ASN A 49 -4.84 -10.02 -15.97
C ASN A 49 -4.98 -9.14 -14.71
N ARG A 50 -4.46 -9.58 -13.56
CA ARG A 50 -4.48 -8.83 -12.29
C ARG A 50 -3.11 -8.34 -11.84
N LEU A 51 -2.06 -8.76 -12.54
CA LEU A 51 -0.67 -8.47 -12.18
C LEU A 51 -0.39 -6.98 -11.96
N THR A 52 -1.06 -6.08 -12.70
CA THR A 52 -0.94 -4.62 -12.51
C THR A 52 -1.58 -4.18 -11.18
N ASP A 53 -2.79 -4.63 -10.88
CA ASP A 53 -3.51 -4.26 -9.66
C ASP A 53 -2.82 -4.83 -8.42
N ASP A 54 -2.34 -6.07 -8.51
CA ASP A 54 -1.62 -6.74 -7.42
C ASP A 54 -0.27 -6.06 -7.15
N LEU A 55 0.45 -5.64 -8.20
CA LEU A 55 1.68 -4.85 -8.05
C LEU A 55 1.39 -3.49 -7.40
N LEU A 56 0.35 -2.78 -7.84
CA LEU A 56 -0.04 -1.50 -7.25
C LEU A 56 -0.46 -1.66 -5.78
N ALA A 57 -1.20 -2.71 -5.45
CA ALA A 57 -1.60 -3.02 -4.08
C ALA A 57 -0.37 -3.33 -3.21
N SER A 58 0.56 -4.16 -3.71
CA SER A 58 1.82 -4.47 -3.02
C SER A 58 2.66 -3.21 -2.79
N LEU A 59 2.85 -2.37 -3.80
CA LEU A 59 3.54 -1.10 -3.68
C LEU A 59 2.89 -0.19 -2.65
N ALA A 60 1.57 -0.02 -2.70
CA ALA A 60 0.83 0.79 -1.73
C ALA A 60 1.05 0.28 -0.29
N CYS A 61 1.06 -1.03 -0.07
CA CYS A 61 1.37 -1.63 1.23
C CYS A 61 2.81 -1.36 1.69
N HIS A 62 3.80 -1.48 0.80
CA HIS A 62 5.20 -1.25 1.12
C HIS A 62 5.54 0.23 1.35
N MET A 63 4.82 1.14 0.68
CA MET A 63 4.97 2.60 0.81
C MET A 63 4.13 3.20 1.94
N SER A 64 3.14 2.47 2.45
CA SER A 64 2.24 2.98 3.48
C SER A 64 2.96 3.39 4.76
N VAL A 65 2.40 4.39 5.45
CA VAL A 65 2.76 4.69 6.84
C VAL A 65 2.35 3.50 7.72
N LYS A 66 3.35 2.83 8.30
CA LYS A 66 3.16 1.65 9.16
C LYS A 66 3.05 2.02 10.64
N ALA A 67 2.47 1.11 11.41
CA ALA A 67 2.46 1.20 12.87
C ALA A 67 3.89 1.33 13.42
N GLY A 68 4.07 2.24 14.38
CA GLY A 68 5.37 2.55 14.97
C GLY A 68 6.15 3.67 14.28
N HIS A 69 5.65 4.23 13.17
CA HIS A 69 6.18 5.50 12.67
C HIS A 69 5.64 6.66 13.51
N ASP A 70 6.55 7.42 14.11
CA ASP A 70 6.22 8.70 14.72
C ASP A 70 5.93 9.71 13.61
N LEU A 71 4.75 10.33 13.68
CA LEU A 71 4.34 11.38 12.75
C LEU A 71 4.23 12.70 13.49
N THR A 72 4.79 13.74 12.90
CA THR A 72 4.52 15.13 13.27
C THR A 72 3.05 15.47 13.00
N GLU A 73 2.53 16.52 13.66
CA GLU A 73 1.16 17.00 13.45
C GLU A 73 0.89 17.34 11.97
N THR A 74 1.86 17.95 11.28
CA THR A 74 1.77 18.25 9.85
C THR A 74 1.62 16.98 9.00
N GLU A 75 2.41 15.94 9.29
CA GLU A 75 2.32 14.66 8.57
C GLU A 75 0.99 13.95 8.82
N GLN A 76 0.48 14.00 10.04
CA GLN A 76 -0.83 13.44 10.39
C GLN A 76 -1.95 14.13 9.59
N LEU A 77 -1.94 15.47 9.54
CA LEU A 77 -2.92 16.25 8.78
C LEU A 77 -2.82 15.98 7.27
N ASN A 78 -1.60 15.86 6.73
CA ASN A 78 -1.41 15.53 5.33
C ASN A 78 -1.91 14.11 5.01
N LEU A 79 -1.66 13.14 5.87
CA LEU A 79 -2.15 11.77 5.69
C LEU A 79 -3.69 11.72 5.60
N ILE A 80 -4.39 12.50 6.41
CA ILE A 80 -5.86 12.61 6.35
C ILE A 80 -6.29 13.25 5.04
N LYS A 81 -5.65 14.34 4.61
CA LYS A 81 -5.96 15.01 3.33
C LYS A 81 -5.73 14.09 2.14
N ASP A 82 -4.65 13.31 2.14
CA ASP A 82 -4.34 12.35 1.08
C ASP A 82 -5.40 11.24 1.02
N LEU A 83 -5.85 10.75 2.19
CA LEU A 83 -6.94 9.79 2.27
C LEU A 83 -8.26 10.38 1.72
N GLU A 84 -8.59 11.63 2.04
CA GLU A 84 -9.76 12.32 1.51
C GLU A 84 -9.68 12.53 -0.01
N ALA A 85 -8.50 12.91 -0.52
CA ALA A 85 -8.24 13.07 -1.95
C ALA A 85 -8.42 11.76 -2.73
N CYS A 86 -8.23 10.60 -2.07
CA CYS A 86 -8.50 9.28 -2.64
C CYS A 86 -9.99 8.87 -2.56
N GLY A 87 -10.90 9.78 -2.16
CA GLY A 87 -12.32 9.49 -1.99
C GLY A 87 -12.66 8.82 -0.65
N ALA A 88 -11.75 8.90 0.34
CA ALA A 88 -11.90 8.34 1.68
C ALA A 88 -12.33 6.85 1.71
N PRO A 89 -11.60 5.96 1.00
CA PRO A 89 -11.93 4.53 0.95
C PRO A 89 -11.97 3.94 2.36
N GLN A 90 -12.90 3.00 2.59
CA GLN A 90 -13.02 2.35 3.89
C GLN A 90 -11.98 1.24 4.10
N THR A 91 -11.45 0.68 3.01
CA THR A 91 -10.50 -0.43 3.01
C THR A 91 -9.27 -0.12 2.16
N CYS A 92 -8.12 -0.66 2.56
CA CYS A 92 -6.93 -0.64 1.73
C CYS A 92 -7.10 -1.53 0.48
N PRO A 93 -6.18 -1.48 -0.50
CA PRO A 93 -6.25 -2.34 -1.69
C PRO A 93 -6.31 -3.85 -1.40
N HIS A 94 -5.82 -4.30 -0.23
CA HIS A 94 -5.91 -5.69 0.23
C HIS A 94 -7.12 -5.98 1.15
N GLY A 95 -8.02 -5.02 1.33
CA GLY A 95 -9.27 -5.21 2.09
C GLY A 95 -9.20 -4.90 3.59
N ARG A 96 -8.06 -4.48 4.14
CA ARG A 96 -7.96 -4.11 5.56
C ARG A 96 -8.67 -2.77 5.83
N PRO A 97 -9.51 -2.64 6.87
CA PRO A 97 -10.14 -1.37 7.22
C PRO A 97 -9.10 -0.27 7.51
N LEU A 98 -9.28 0.92 6.94
CA LEU A 98 -8.35 2.05 7.11
C LEU A 98 -8.66 2.90 8.34
N TYR A 99 -9.94 3.07 8.65
CA TYR A 99 -10.40 3.82 9.83
C TYR A 99 -11.68 3.22 10.39
N ARG A 100 -11.98 3.55 11.65
CA ARG A 100 -13.25 3.25 12.29
C ARG A 100 -13.85 4.54 12.81
N ARG A 101 -15.09 4.82 12.42
CA ARG A 101 -15.87 5.89 13.02
C ARG A 101 -16.45 5.40 14.34
N ILE A 102 -16.22 6.15 15.40
CA ILE A 102 -16.84 5.93 16.71
C ILE A 102 -17.73 7.14 16.98
N SER A 103 -19.02 6.91 17.13
CA SER A 103 -19.98 7.97 17.47
C SER A 103 -19.88 8.36 18.94
N ILE A 104 -20.29 9.60 19.27
CA ILE A 104 -20.38 10.05 20.66
C ILE A 104 -21.31 9.13 21.46
N GLU A 105 -22.40 8.68 20.85
CA GLU A 105 -23.35 7.75 21.49
C GLU A 105 -22.73 6.38 21.82
N GLU A 106 -21.86 5.85 20.95
CA GLU A 106 -21.09 4.63 21.26
C GLU A 106 -20.16 4.85 22.45
N ILE A 107 -19.49 6.02 22.51
CA ILE A 107 -18.62 6.39 23.64
C ILE A 107 -19.43 6.51 24.94
N GLU A 108 -20.59 7.17 24.89
CA GLU A 108 -21.48 7.31 26.06
C GLU A 108 -21.97 5.96 26.57
N ARG A 109 -22.31 5.04 25.66
CA ARG A 109 -22.73 3.67 26.01
C ARG A 109 -21.59 2.90 26.70
N TRP A 110 -20.37 2.99 26.18
CA TRP A 110 -19.20 2.34 26.81
C TRP A 110 -18.90 2.90 28.20
N LEU A 111 -19.12 4.20 28.39
CA LEU A 111 -18.93 4.87 29.67
C LEU A 111 -20.14 4.74 30.60
N SER A 112 -21.16 3.96 30.25
CA SER A 112 -22.41 3.79 31.02
C SER A 112 -23.12 5.12 31.31
N ARG A 113 -23.05 6.09 30.39
CA ARG A 113 -23.65 7.43 30.50
C ARG A 113 -25.03 7.53 29.83
N ARG A 114 -25.45 6.49 29.10
CA ARG A 114 -26.80 6.26 28.59
C ARG A 114 -27.20 4.82 28.91
N ASN A 115 -28.35 4.64 29.57
CA ASN A 115 -29.04 3.36 29.71
C ASN A 115 -30.00 3.17 28.54
#